data_AF-A0A519V704-F1
#
_entry.id   AF-A0A519V704-F1
#
_cell.length_a   1.000
_cell.length_b   1.000
_cell.length_c   1.000
_cell.angle_alpha   90.00
_cell.angle_beta   90.00
_cell.angle_gamma   90.00
#
_symmetry.space_group_name_H-M   'P 1'
#
loop_
_entity.id
_entity.type
_entity.pdbx_description
1 polymer ?
#
loop_
_entity_poly.entity_id
_entity_poly.type
_entity_poly.pdbx_seq_one_letter_code
_entity_poly.pdbx_strand_id
1 'polypeptide(L)'
;MKNQLRLLVTLLLCQTIAFAQETAIKVSSKYNDNRSVTLSYEKDDPGTYTLVIDFKQLSNAAGAMQQSFTITGFGGSFLTLTPSNKDQNIGFSYSYRYIRGKLRPRINTGSWSKGFI
;
A
#
# COMPACT_ATOMS: atom_id res chain seq x y z
N MET A 1 12.50 49.28 7.55
CA MET A 1 11.72 48.30 8.35
C MET A 1 10.44 47.83 7.67
N LYS A 2 9.61 48.71 7.07
CA LYS A 2 8.37 48.33 6.35
C LYS A 2 8.55 47.26 5.26
N ASN A 3 9.62 47.32 4.47
CA ASN A 3 9.86 46.38 3.37
C ASN A 3 10.33 45.00 3.88
N GLN A 4 11.05 44.98 5.01
CA GLN A 4 11.45 43.75 5.69
C GLN A 4 10.23 43.05 6.32
N LEU A 5 9.30 43.82 6.88
CA LEU A 5 8.04 43.29 7.42
C LEU A 5 7.15 42.71 6.31
N ARG A 6 7.11 43.34 5.12
CA ARG A 6 6.39 42.80 3.95
C ARG A 6 7.00 41.49 3.46
N LEU A 7 8.33 41.40 3.41
CA LEU A 7 9.02 40.16 3.00
C LEU A 7 8.73 39.00 3.98
N LEU A 8 8.71 39.30 5.29
CA LEU A 8 8.41 38.32 6.34
C LEU A 8 6.96 37.80 6.25
N VAL A 9 6.00 38.69 5.96
CA VAL A 9 4.58 38.32 5.80
C VAL A 9 4.36 37.45 4.55
N THR A 10 5.04 37.73 3.44
CA THR A 10 4.96 36.92 2.22
C THR A 10 5.56 35.52 2.42
N LEU A 11 6.66 35.40 3.17
CA LEU A 11 7.28 34.11 3.48
C LEU A 11 6.40 33.24 4.41
N LEU A 12 5.62 33.86 5.29
CA LEU A 12 4.71 33.18 6.20
C LEU A 12 3.46 32.62 5.48
N LEU A 13 2.96 33.33 4.47
CA LEU A 13 1.78 32.92 3.68
C LEU A 13 2.08 31.79 2.67
N CYS A 14 3.35 31.57 2.31
CA CYS A 14 3.73 30.52 1.36
C CYS A 14 3.77 29.11 2.00
N GLN A 15 3.71 29.00 3.33
CA GLN A 15 3.81 27.71 4.03
C GLN A 15 2.48 26.94 4.09
N THR A 16 1.34 27.54 3.70
CA THR A 16 0.02 26.92 3.90
C THR A 16 -0.45 26.02 2.76
N ILE A 17 0.34 25.86 1.69
CA ILE A 17 0.06 24.97 0.56
C ILE A 17 0.96 23.73 0.56
N ALA A 18 1.21 23.19 1.76
CA ALA A 18 1.68 21.82 1.90
C ALA A 18 0.55 20.88 1.45
N PHE A 19 0.47 20.62 0.14
CA PHE A 19 -0.30 19.52 -0.41
C PHE A 19 0.23 18.24 0.24
N ALA A 20 -0.55 17.67 1.16
CA ALA A 20 -0.32 16.30 1.59
C ALA A 20 -0.37 15.43 0.33
N GLN A 21 0.71 14.72 0.01
CA GLN A 21 0.70 13.71 -1.05
C GLN A 21 -0.30 12.64 -0.65
N GLU A 22 -1.53 12.74 -1.15
CA GLU A 22 -2.53 11.69 -1.00
C GLU A 22 -2.00 10.47 -1.74
N THR A 23 -1.68 9.42 -0.98
CA THR A 23 -1.18 8.17 -1.55
C THR A 23 -2.27 7.56 -2.40
N ALA A 24 -1.98 7.31 -3.68
CA ALA A 24 -2.95 6.77 -4.66
C ALA A 24 -3.58 5.43 -4.23
N ILE A 25 -2.96 4.72 -3.28
CA ILE A 25 -3.53 3.56 -2.61
C ILE A 25 -3.45 3.79 -1.10
N LYS A 26 -4.58 3.69 -0.44
CA LYS A 26 -4.71 3.71 1.02
C LYS A 26 -4.86 2.28 1.53
N VAL A 27 -4.09 1.92 2.55
CA VAL A 27 -4.21 0.62 3.23
C VAL A 27 -4.78 0.83 4.63
N SER A 28 -5.73 -0.02 5.01
CA SER A 28 -6.38 0.00 6.33
C SER A 28 -6.40 -1.40 6.92
N SER A 29 -6.50 -1.46 8.25
CA SER A 29 -6.62 -2.72 8.99
C SER A 29 -7.79 -2.69 9.95
N LYS A 30 -8.53 -3.78 10.03
CA LYS A 30 -9.68 -3.94 10.93
C LYS A 30 -9.57 -5.23 11.74
N TYR A 31 -9.78 -5.14 13.04
CA TYR A 31 -9.98 -6.31 13.91
C TYR A 31 -11.40 -6.85 13.73
N ASN A 32 -11.51 -8.16 13.56
CA ASN A 32 -12.78 -8.88 13.46
C ASN A 32 -13.13 -9.53 14.81
N ASP A 33 -14.39 -9.95 14.96
CA ASP A 33 -14.90 -10.54 16.21
C ASP A 33 -14.16 -11.82 16.64
N ASN A 34 -13.64 -12.56 15.65
CA ASN A 34 -12.82 -13.76 15.87
C ASN A 34 -11.33 -13.45 16.16
N ARG A 35 -10.99 -12.21 16.48
CA ARG A 35 -9.62 -11.70 16.73
C ARG A 35 -8.66 -11.79 15.51
N SER A 36 -9.17 -12.15 14.33
CA SER A 36 -8.41 -11.98 13.09
C SER A 36 -8.33 -10.51 12.70
N VAL A 37 -7.33 -10.17 11.90
CA VAL A 37 -7.17 -8.82 11.35
C VAL A 37 -7.24 -8.89 9.84
N THR A 38 -8.16 -8.13 9.25
CA THR A 38 -8.24 -8.00 7.79
C THR A 38 -7.60 -6.69 7.35
N LEU A 39 -6.66 -6.79 6.41
CA LEU A 39 -6.05 -5.66 5.72
C LEU A 39 -6.75 -5.45 4.38
N SER A 40 -7.14 -4.20 4.13
CA SER A 40 -7.87 -3.79 2.93
C SER A 40 -7.18 -2.61 2.27
N TYR A 41 -7.47 -2.43 0.98
CA TYR A 41 -7.00 -1.31 0.20
C TYR A 41 -8.17 -0.53 -0.39
N GLU A 42 -7.93 0.75 -0.63
CA GLU A 42 -8.77 1.66 -1.41
C GLU A 42 -7.87 2.44 -2.37
N LYS A 43 -8.34 2.69 -3.59
CA LYS A 43 -7.65 3.51 -4.60
C LYS A 43 -8.65 4.25 -5.46
N ASP A 44 -8.28 5.46 -5.86
CA ASP A 44 -9.12 6.29 -6.74
C ASP A 44 -8.83 6.05 -8.22
N ASP A 45 -7.60 5.67 -8.54
CA ASP A 45 -7.17 5.44 -9.92
C ASP A 45 -7.53 4.03 -10.41
N PRO A 46 -8.19 3.90 -11.57
CA PRO A 46 -8.37 2.61 -12.21
C PRO A 46 -7.02 2.05 -12.70
N GLY A 47 -6.86 0.74 -12.60
CA GLY A 47 -5.65 0.05 -13.03
C GLY A 47 -5.23 -1.07 -12.09
N THR A 48 -4.24 -1.85 -12.55
CA THR A 48 -3.61 -2.88 -11.75
C THR A 48 -2.43 -2.30 -11.01
N TYR A 49 -2.29 -2.63 -9.73
CA TYR A 49 -1.12 -2.31 -8.92
C TYR A 49 -0.63 -3.56 -8.20
N THR A 50 0.66 -3.59 -7.90
CA THR A 50 1.23 -4.53 -6.94
C THR A 50 1.42 -3.78 -5.63
N LEU A 51 0.71 -4.20 -4.59
CA LEU A 51 0.88 -3.74 -3.22
C LEU A 51 1.89 -4.63 -2.51
N VAL A 52 2.91 -4.04 -1.89
CA VAL A 52 3.91 -4.74 -1.09
C VAL A 52 3.77 -4.30 0.36
N ILE A 53 3.49 -5.26 1.25
CA ILE A 53 3.43 -5.06 2.70
C ILE A 53 4.72 -5.59 3.31
N ASP A 54 5.27 -4.82 4.22
CA ASP A 54 6.47 -5.14 5.00
C ASP A 54 6.14 -4.94 6.49
N PHE A 55 5.90 -6.06 7.17
CA PHE A 55 5.68 -6.12 8.61
C PHE A 55 7.00 -5.89 9.34
N LYS A 56 7.05 -4.82 10.13
CA LYS A 56 8.16 -4.53 11.04
C LYS A 56 8.05 -5.34 12.33
N GLN A 57 6.83 -5.67 12.70
CA GLN A 57 6.52 -6.57 13.79
C GLN A 57 5.27 -7.37 13.44
N LEU A 58 5.28 -8.65 13.79
CA LEU A 58 4.12 -9.53 13.73
C LEU A 58 4.18 -10.50 14.90
N SER A 59 3.21 -10.42 15.80
CA SER A 59 3.07 -11.29 16.95
C SER A 59 1.72 -11.98 16.94
N ASN A 60 1.69 -13.20 17.48
CA ASN A 60 0.49 -14.02 17.55
C ASN A 60 -0.19 -14.28 16.18
N ALA A 61 0.55 -14.21 15.08
CA ALA A 61 0.08 -14.62 13.75
C ALA A 61 1.26 -15.15 12.94
N ALA A 62 1.00 -16.13 12.07
CA ALA A 62 1.99 -16.65 11.15
C ALA A 62 1.92 -15.89 9.81
N GLY A 63 3.07 -15.63 9.21
CA GLY A 63 3.15 -14.99 7.90
C GLY A 63 4.58 -14.59 7.54
N ALA A 64 4.83 -14.41 6.23
CA ALA A 64 6.08 -13.82 5.79
C ALA A 64 6.12 -12.32 6.19
N MET A 65 7.28 -11.85 6.65
CA MET A 65 7.46 -10.43 7.02
C MET A 65 7.23 -9.50 5.82
N GLN A 66 7.56 -9.94 4.60
CA GLN A 66 7.27 -9.20 3.38
C GLN A 66 6.40 -10.03 2.43
N GLN A 67 5.33 -9.42 1.93
CA GLN A 67 4.37 -10.06 1.03
C GLN A 67 3.92 -9.09 -0.07
N SER A 68 3.60 -9.62 -1.25
CA SER A 68 3.14 -8.82 -2.39
C SER A 68 1.81 -9.34 -2.93
N PHE A 69 0.90 -8.41 -3.23
CA PHE A 69 -0.46 -8.68 -3.68
C PHE A 69 -0.76 -7.90 -4.95
N THR A 70 -1.43 -8.52 -5.93
CA THR A 70 -1.95 -7.79 -7.09
C THR A 70 -3.35 -7.29 -6.79
N ILE A 71 -3.56 -5.99 -6.90
CA ILE A 71 -4.85 -5.32 -6.68
C ILE A 71 -5.34 -4.67 -7.98
N THR A 72 -6.62 -4.82 -8.30
CA THR A 72 -7.20 -4.39 -9.59
C THR A 72 -8.45 -3.52 -9.43
N GLY A 73 -9.26 -3.77 -8.42
CA GLY A 73 -10.48 -3.01 -8.11
C GLY A 73 -10.21 -1.67 -7.45
N PHE A 74 -11.25 -0.87 -7.19
CA PHE A 74 -11.12 0.37 -6.42
C PHE A 74 -10.96 0.13 -4.92
N GLY A 75 -11.28 -1.07 -4.43
CA GLY A 75 -10.99 -1.47 -3.08
C GLY A 75 -11.28 -2.94 -2.82
N GLY A 76 -10.86 -3.41 -1.64
CA GLY A 76 -11.13 -4.77 -1.17
C GLY A 76 -10.11 -5.26 -0.15
N SER A 77 -10.41 -6.41 0.46
CA SER A 77 -9.47 -7.11 1.34
C SER A 77 -8.42 -7.87 0.55
N PHE A 78 -7.16 -7.81 0.94
CA PHE A 78 -6.08 -8.54 0.28
C PHE A 78 -5.33 -9.51 1.20
N LEU A 79 -5.43 -9.35 2.52
CA LEU A 79 -4.78 -10.20 3.50
C LEU A 79 -5.63 -10.30 4.77
N THR A 80 -5.75 -11.50 5.31
CA THR A 80 -6.32 -11.74 6.63
C THR A 80 -5.29 -12.46 7.49
N LEU A 81 -4.92 -11.84 8.61
CA LEU A 81 -4.06 -12.42 9.62
C LEU A 81 -4.92 -13.20 10.61
N THR A 82 -4.58 -14.47 10.81
CA THR A 82 -5.29 -15.36 11.73
C THR A 82 -4.45 -15.56 12.99
N PRO A 83 -5.04 -15.47 14.19
CA PRO A 83 -4.29 -15.60 15.42
C PRO A 83 -3.77 -17.02 15.60
N SER A 84 -2.50 -17.17 15.97
CA SER A 84 -1.92 -18.48 16.31
C SER A 84 -2.44 -18.99 17.66
N ASN A 85 -2.61 -18.08 18.62
CA ASN A 85 -3.30 -18.30 19.88
C ASN A 85 -4.61 -17.50 19.88
N LYS A 86 -5.74 -18.22 19.91
CA LYS A 86 -7.08 -17.63 19.85
C LYS A 86 -7.41 -16.76 21.06
N ASP A 87 -6.73 -16.93 22.19
CA ASP A 87 -7.00 -16.18 23.42
C ASP A 87 -6.31 -14.81 23.46
N GLN A 88 -5.42 -14.53 22.50
CA GLN A 88 -4.65 -13.30 22.42
C GLN A 88 -4.98 -12.52 21.13
N ASN A 89 -4.85 -11.20 21.16
CA ASN A 89 -4.96 -10.38 19.96
C ASN A 89 -3.68 -10.46 19.12
N ILE A 90 -3.79 -10.14 17.83
CA ILE A 90 -2.64 -10.00 16.93
C ILE A 90 -2.02 -8.62 17.14
N GLY A 91 -0.72 -8.59 17.43
CA GLY A 91 0.07 -7.36 17.45
C GLY A 91 0.88 -7.24 16.16
N PHE A 92 0.80 -6.10 15.48
CA PHE A 92 1.55 -5.92 14.23
C PHE A 92 1.84 -4.44 13.96
N SER A 93 2.91 -4.20 13.22
CA SER A 93 3.21 -2.92 12.61
C SER A 93 3.72 -3.16 11.21
N TYR A 94 3.37 -2.28 10.27
CA TYR A 94 3.73 -2.47 8.88
C TYR A 94 3.98 -1.13 8.18
N SER A 95 4.75 -1.24 7.11
CA SER A 95 4.86 -0.22 6.07
C SER A 95 4.39 -0.85 4.76
N TYR A 96 3.98 -0.01 3.81
CA TYR A 96 3.59 -0.49 2.49
C TYR A 96 4.10 0.40 1.39
N ARG A 97 4.30 -0.19 0.22
CA ARG A 97 4.64 0.49 -1.03
C ARG A 97 3.85 -0.13 -2.15
N TYR A 98 3.69 0.60 -3.25
CA TYR A 98 2.99 0.11 -4.42
C TYR A 98 3.78 0.36 -5.70
N ILE A 99 3.54 -0.50 -6.68
CA ILE A 99 4.09 -0.39 -8.03
C ILE A 99 2.91 -0.50 -8.99
N ARG A 100 2.82 0.39 -9.98
CA ARG A 100 1.79 0.29 -11.01
C ARG A 100 2.09 -0.92 -11.91
N GLY A 101 1.09 -1.75 -12.17
CA GLY A 101 1.19 -3.00 -12.92
C GLY A 101 1.47 -4.24 -12.04
N LYS A 102 1.80 -5.35 -12.70
CA LYS A 102 2.12 -6.63 -12.06
C LYS A 102 3.62 -6.77 -11.88
N LEU A 103 4.06 -7.16 -10.68
CA LEU A 103 5.44 -7.57 -10.43
C LEU A 103 5.74 -8.80 -11.31
N ARG A 104 6.78 -8.75 -12.15
CA ARG A 104 7.15 -9.79 -13.12
C ARG A 104 6.05 -10.03 -14.19
N PRO A 105 5.89 -9.13 -15.18
CA PRO A 105 5.09 -9.46 -16.35
C PRO A 105 5.64 -10.75 -16.97
N ARG A 106 4.78 -11.76 -17.20
CA ARG A 106 5.17 -12.94 -17.99
C ARG A 106 5.56 -12.41 -19.37
N ILE A 107 6.86 -12.35 -19.65
CA ILE A 107 7.35 -12.23 -21.01
C ILE A 107 6.94 -13.51 -21.72
N ASN A 108 5.83 -13.47 -22.46
CA ASN A 108 5.56 -14.51 -23.43
C ASN A 108 6.52 -14.23 -24.59
N THR A 109 7.70 -14.84 -24.57
CA THR A 109 8.55 -14.91 -25.75
C THR A 109 7.76 -15.70 -26.78
N GLY A 110 7.03 -14.98 -27.64
CA GLY A 110 6.32 -15.58 -28.75
C GLY A 110 7.28 -16.50 -29.49
N SER A 111 6.93 -17.77 -29.57
CA SER A 111 7.58 -18.75 -30.43
C SER A 111 7.39 -18.30 -31.88
N TRP A 112 8.28 -17.44 -32.35
CA TRP A 112 8.51 -17.20 -33.78
C TRP A 112 9.45 -18.30 -34.29
N SER A 113 9.00 -19.54 -34.19
CA SER A 113 9.59 -20.63 -34.96
C SER A 113 8.45 -21.35 -35.63
N LYS A 114 8.14 -20.94 -36.86
CA LYS A 114 7.82 -21.80 -38.02
C LYS A 114 7.26 -20.93 -39.16
N GLY A 115 7.91 -21.05 -40.31
CA GLY A 115 7.36 -20.59 -41.59
C GLY A 115 8.19 -19.53 -42.28
N PHE A 116 9.42 -19.86 -42.69
CA PHE A 116 9.90 -19.39 -43.99
C PHE A 116 10.14 -20.64 -44.83
N ILE A 117 9.41 -20.68 -45.95
CA ILE A 117 9.41 -21.67 -47.01
C ILE A 117 10.72 -21.52 -47.81
#